data_AF-A0A2V9ZIG9-F1
#
_entry.id   AF-A0A2V9ZIG9-F1
#
_cell.length_a   1.000
_cell.length_b   1.000
_cell.length_c   1.000
_cell.angle_alpha   90.00
_cell.angle_beta   90.00
_cell.angle_gamma   90.00
#
_symmetry.space_group_name_H-M   'P 1'
#
loop_
_entity.id
_entity.type
_entity.pdbx_description
1 polymer ?
#
loop_
_entity_poly.entity_id
_entity_poly.type
_entity_poly.pdbx_seq_one_letter_code
_entity_poly.pdbx_strand_id
1 'polypeptide(L)'
;MVAKIKCLTVLLSLLTFNIFCGWAQQVPHPTAPSNAGTISTDEFCREVTAFLRREISTHVADIHSLNPPQERVLEARTGGDFTWGTFTRAVASYSALTGERTIAGRDVYGMVGQAGLIEARQGGKSFAQMYSALALRSFGTDLKTNPVWQALTPEEQAEWRALLDPSRFYDRKTRHVINLAENYFGVAARVVAMDYQMGIITDRIFVDDVLDRAAEQFTRGGLYSDDNIPTGRYDRYSNEYARNLYLAAEDVGRRDLMKALEPALKAQMRTWWDLLSPDGYGYPWGRSLGAVSYVDTMEIVSFLARHPQFRPAPLPQLASAYCAAWQWLKNDYQPGRHLLNVFAFGRGNYSYITPEREWQQTTDVLGKISGAHQAFVKAMEQERIASFPEHLNLPEVARFEYFRKGKRPAGVWLVRRGPLRFALPITTGTKPGVADYLPAPHGLPGYAAPVEQMVPALTPYLELEDGRVIVAGDGADEIVSSADGSALRAVWKRWAVLGAKSGELIDPGITAQVEWKLEGDSLVRRETITASKPAAVRRFWMIVPTRGDHNDISLEDGHRIDRFDSAEGSLEVLVKQSNWPIQIELDATGNTPMGKGSRRYIPGLDGATV
;
A
#
# COMPACT_ATOMS: atom_id res chain seq x y z
N MET A 1 22.99 0.13 36.98
CA MET A 1 22.18 -0.95 37.59
C MET A 1 22.73 -2.28 37.09
N VAL A 2 23.17 -3.19 37.99
CA VAL A 2 23.75 -4.51 37.65
C VAL A 2 22.63 -5.45 37.20
N ALA A 3 22.92 -6.30 36.20
CA ALA A 3 21.99 -7.12 35.41
C ALA A 3 20.74 -7.61 36.17
N LYS A 4 19.57 -7.10 35.76
CA LYS A 4 18.26 -7.69 36.09
C LYS A 4 17.50 -7.94 34.79
N ILE A 5 17.07 -9.17 34.57
CA ILE A 5 16.03 -9.52 33.59
C ILE A 5 14.76 -8.79 34.04
N LYS A 6 14.10 -8.08 33.12
CA LYS A 6 12.85 -7.37 33.42
C LYS A 6 11.82 -7.64 32.32
N CYS A 7 10.58 -7.88 32.72
CA CYS A 7 9.47 -8.28 31.84
C CYS A 7 8.28 -7.33 31.98
N LEU A 8 7.62 -7.03 30.85
CA LEU A 8 6.34 -6.34 30.73
C LEU A 8 5.39 -7.20 29.90
N THR A 9 4.17 -7.45 30.38
CA THR A 9 3.13 -8.17 29.64
C THR A 9 1.94 -7.24 29.42
N VAL A 10 1.70 -6.88 28.16
CA VAL A 10 0.56 -6.09 27.68
C VAL A 10 -0.44 -7.03 27.02
N LEU A 11 -1.71 -6.89 27.36
CA LEU A 11 -2.83 -7.56 26.70
C LEU A 11 -3.58 -6.55 25.83
N LEU A 12 -3.86 -6.93 24.60
CA LEU A 12 -4.84 -6.27 23.74
C LEU A 12 -6.02 -7.22 23.58
N SER A 13 -7.20 -6.83 24.03
CA SER A 13 -8.43 -7.62 23.89
C SER A 13 -9.37 -6.91 22.94
N LEU A 14 -10.07 -7.66 22.07
CA LEU A 14 -11.23 -7.15 21.36
C LEU A 14 -12.48 -7.74 21.99
N LEU A 15 -13.39 -6.89 22.44
CA LEU A 15 -14.77 -7.30 22.75
C LEU A 15 -15.63 -7.06 21.51
N THR A 16 -16.38 -8.08 21.10
CA THR A 16 -17.45 -7.93 20.12
C THR A 16 -18.77 -7.73 20.86
N PHE A 17 -19.39 -6.56 20.70
CA PHE A 17 -20.74 -6.32 21.19
C PHE A 17 -21.77 -6.61 20.09
N ASN A 18 -22.71 -7.52 20.38
CA ASN A 18 -24.01 -7.55 19.73
C ASN A 18 -24.92 -6.53 20.46
N ILE A 19 -24.78 -5.23 20.21
CA ILE A 19 -25.72 -4.22 20.73
C ILE A 19 -26.66 -3.78 19.61
N PHE A 20 -27.92 -4.22 19.71
CA PHE A 20 -29.07 -3.57 19.09
C PHE A 20 -29.37 -2.29 19.86
N CYS A 21 -29.03 -1.11 19.31
CA CYS A 21 -29.69 0.16 19.65
C CYS A 21 -29.49 1.16 18.50
N GLY A 22 -30.58 1.80 18.08
CA GLY A 22 -30.72 2.49 16.79
C GLY A 22 -30.05 3.85 16.66
N TRP A 23 -29.94 4.25 15.39
CA TRP A 23 -29.49 5.56 14.87
C TRP A 23 -27.98 5.80 14.80
N ALA A 24 -27.29 4.94 14.04
CA ALA A 24 -26.09 5.28 13.26
C ALA A 24 -26.09 4.36 12.02
N GLN A 25 -25.66 4.85 10.85
CA GLN A 25 -25.57 4.03 9.64
C GLN A 25 -24.68 2.80 9.92
N GLN A 26 -25.34 1.63 10.04
CA GLN A 26 -24.72 0.35 10.33
C GLN A 26 -23.76 -0.04 9.22
N VAL A 27 -22.49 -0.23 9.57
CA VAL A 27 -21.66 -1.23 8.89
C VAL A 27 -22.06 -2.57 9.51
N PRO A 28 -22.64 -3.52 8.75
CA PRO A 28 -23.15 -4.75 9.35
C PRO A 28 -22.00 -5.64 9.85
N HIS A 29 -22.07 -6.07 11.12
CA HIS A 29 -21.33 -7.22 11.59
C HIS A 29 -21.92 -8.51 10.97
N PRO A 30 -21.09 -9.50 10.60
CA PRO A 30 -21.56 -10.72 9.96
C PRO A 30 -22.29 -11.60 10.99
N THR A 31 -23.61 -11.55 10.98
CA THR A 31 -24.46 -12.64 11.47
C THR A 31 -24.48 -13.76 10.42
N ALA A 32 -24.77 -15.00 10.86
CA ALA A 32 -24.85 -16.20 10.02
C ALA A 32 -25.59 -15.94 8.70
N PRO A 33 -25.23 -16.63 7.57
CA PRO A 33 -25.58 -16.22 6.22
C PRO A 33 -27.10 -16.23 6.00
N SER A 34 -27.73 -15.09 6.27
CA SER A 34 -29.06 -14.76 5.76
C SER A 34 -28.87 -14.44 4.27
N ASN A 35 -29.57 -15.18 3.41
CA ASN A 35 -29.62 -15.06 1.95
C ASN A 35 -28.60 -14.06 1.37
N ALA A 36 -27.37 -14.52 1.16
CA ALA A 36 -26.27 -13.67 0.71
C ALA A 36 -26.71 -12.93 -0.56
N GLY A 37 -26.82 -11.60 -0.45
CA GLY A 37 -27.11 -10.75 -1.59
C GLY A 37 -26.12 -11.05 -2.72
N THR A 38 -26.60 -10.97 -3.95
CA THR A 38 -25.76 -11.08 -5.14
C THR A 38 -25.78 -9.76 -5.88
N ILE A 39 -24.62 -9.32 -6.34
CA ILE A 39 -24.46 -8.13 -7.16
C ILE A 39 -24.52 -8.55 -8.62
N SER A 40 -25.35 -7.88 -9.43
CA SER A 40 -25.35 -8.05 -10.88
C SER A 40 -24.05 -7.47 -11.46
N THR A 41 -23.32 -8.28 -12.24
CA THR A 41 -22.10 -7.85 -12.92
C THR A 41 -22.38 -6.65 -13.82
N ASP A 42 -23.46 -6.70 -14.59
CA ASP A 42 -23.78 -5.63 -15.54
C ASP A 42 -24.12 -4.31 -14.84
N GLU A 43 -24.87 -4.38 -13.73
CA GLU A 43 -25.21 -3.19 -12.95
C GLU A 43 -23.97 -2.57 -12.31
N PHE A 44 -23.14 -3.38 -11.69
CA PHE A 44 -21.87 -2.95 -11.11
C PHE A 44 -20.96 -2.31 -12.16
N CYS A 45 -20.80 -2.96 -13.33
CA CYS A 45 -19.98 -2.44 -14.41
C CYS A 45 -20.50 -1.11 -14.96
N ARG A 46 -21.83 -0.94 -15.06
CA ARG A 46 -22.45 0.34 -15.44
C ARG A 46 -22.21 1.42 -14.38
N GLU A 47 -22.30 1.09 -13.10
CA GLU A 47 -22.07 2.04 -12.00
C GLU A 47 -20.65 2.62 -12.06
N VAL A 48 -19.63 1.75 -12.12
CA VAL A 48 -18.21 2.16 -12.17
C VAL A 48 -17.96 3.00 -13.42
N THR A 49 -18.43 2.56 -14.59
CA THR A 49 -18.25 3.30 -15.85
C THR A 49 -18.98 4.65 -15.84
N ALA A 50 -20.18 4.72 -15.27
CA ALA A 50 -20.94 5.96 -15.15
C ALA A 50 -20.24 6.98 -14.23
N PHE A 51 -19.65 6.50 -13.12
CA PHE A 51 -18.81 7.35 -12.28
C PHE A 51 -17.60 7.86 -13.06
N LEU A 52 -16.83 6.98 -13.70
CA LEU A 52 -15.65 7.37 -14.48
C LEU A 52 -16.00 8.39 -15.56
N ARG A 53 -17.10 8.17 -16.29
CA ARG A 53 -17.62 9.10 -17.29
C ARG A 53 -17.84 10.48 -16.68
N ARG A 54 -18.56 10.55 -15.57
CA ARG A 54 -18.88 11.82 -14.91
C ARG A 54 -17.62 12.54 -14.46
N GLU A 55 -16.78 11.88 -13.67
CA GLU A 55 -15.61 12.54 -13.07
C GLU A 55 -14.57 12.93 -14.11
N ILE A 56 -14.23 12.04 -15.05
CA ILE A 56 -13.26 12.36 -16.11
C ILE A 56 -13.79 13.48 -17.01
N SER A 57 -15.08 13.47 -17.35
CA SER A 57 -15.69 14.57 -18.11
C SER A 57 -15.59 15.90 -17.38
N THR A 58 -15.84 15.93 -16.06
CA THR A 58 -15.71 17.16 -15.26
C THR A 58 -14.27 17.69 -15.27
N HIS A 59 -13.28 16.82 -15.06
CA HIS A 59 -11.86 17.23 -15.14
C HIS A 59 -11.48 17.76 -16.52
N VAL A 60 -11.95 17.11 -17.59
CA VAL A 60 -11.69 17.54 -18.98
C VAL A 60 -12.36 18.88 -19.30
N ALA A 61 -13.57 19.13 -18.78
CA ALA A 61 -14.30 20.37 -19.00
C ALA A 61 -13.59 21.59 -18.39
N ASP A 62 -12.98 21.42 -17.21
CA ASP A 62 -12.32 22.49 -16.43
C ASP A 62 -10.92 22.89 -16.96
N ILE A 63 -10.32 22.10 -17.84
CA ILE A 63 -9.00 22.41 -18.42
C ILE A 63 -9.16 23.46 -19.52
N HIS A 64 -9.01 24.73 -19.24
CA HIS A 64 -9.15 25.80 -20.23
C HIS A 64 -7.88 26.03 -21.07
N SER A 65 -6.71 25.61 -20.59
CA SER A 65 -5.44 25.68 -21.32
C SER A 65 -4.52 24.48 -21.05
N LEU A 66 -3.96 23.92 -22.12
CA LEU A 66 -2.87 22.92 -22.06
C LEU A 66 -1.50 23.54 -22.38
N ASN A 67 -1.46 24.70 -23.01
CA ASN A 67 -0.21 25.37 -23.38
C ASN A 67 -0.35 26.90 -23.26
N PRO A 68 0.16 27.53 -22.18
CA PRO A 68 0.84 26.88 -21.06
C PRO A 68 -0.10 25.97 -20.25
N PRO A 69 0.42 24.94 -19.56
CA PRO A 69 -0.38 24.09 -18.69
C PRO A 69 -1.06 24.93 -17.60
N GLN A 70 -2.35 24.74 -17.42
CA GLN A 70 -3.12 25.43 -16.37
C GLN A 70 -2.60 25.04 -14.98
N GLU A 71 -2.44 26.03 -14.09
CA GLU A 71 -1.90 25.82 -12.74
C GLU A 71 -2.85 25.06 -11.80
N ARG A 72 -4.16 25.09 -12.08
CA ARG A 72 -5.18 24.44 -11.27
C ARG A 72 -6.26 23.78 -12.11
N VAL A 73 -6.73 22.60 -11.70
CA VAL A 73 -7.91 21.94 -12.26
C VAL A 73 -8.82 21.58 -11.09
N LEU A 74 -10.08 22.03 -11.13
CA LEU A 74 -11.07 21.89 -10.04
C LEU A 74 -10.50 22.39 -8.72
N GLU A 75 -9.91 23.59 -8.78
CA GLU A 75 -9.19 24.26 -7.69
C GLU A 75 -7.94 23.56 -7.16
N ALA A 76 -7.70 22.28 -7.49
CA ALA A 76 -6.49 21.57 -7.10
C ALA A 76 -5.29 21.95 -7.97
N ARG A 77 -4.10 22.03 -7.37
CA ARG A 77 -2.85 22.39 -8.06
C ARG A 77 -2.38 21.28 -9.00
N THR A 78 -1.72 21.68 -10.09
CA THR A 78 -1.17 20.77 -11.13
C THR A 78 0.36 20.63 -11.09
N GLY A 79 1.00 21.02 -9.98
CA GLY A 79 2.45 21.23 -9.88
C GLY A 79 3.32 20.02 -9.54
N GLY A 80 2.79 18.79 -9.55
CA GLY A 80 3.57 17.56 -9.30
C GLY A 80 4.33 17.05 -10.53
N ASP A 81 5.46 16.37 -10.30
CA ASP A 81 6.47 15.93 -11.29
C ASP A 81 5.96 15.05 -12.45
N PHE A 82 4.72 14.57 -12.40
CA PHE A 82 4.09 13.74 -13.43
C PHE A 82 2.56 13.92 -13.45
N THR A 83 2.10 15.10 -13.03
CA THR A 83 0.67 15.42 -12.88
C THR A 83 -0.08 15.28 -14.21
N TRP A 84 0.48 15.84 -15.28
CA TRP A 84 -0.13 15.76 -16.60
C TRP A 84 -0.06 14.34 -17.17
N GLY A 85 1.00 13.58 -16.85
CA GLY A 85 1.11 12.16 -17.15
C GLY A 85 -0.02 11.34 -16.54
N THR A 86 -0.32 11.52 -15.25
CA THR A 86 -1.43 10.81 -14.58
C THR A 86 -2.80 11.16 -15.18
N PHE A 87 -3.03 12.43 -15.51
CA PHE A 87 -4.24 12.85 -16.22
C PHE A 87 -4.34 12.22 -17.62
N THR A 88 -3.23 12.23 -18.37
CA THR A 88 -3.16 11.66 -19.72
C THR A 88 -3.46 10.16 -19.71
N ARG A 89 -2.91 9.42 -18.74
CA ARG A 89 -3.26 8.01 -18.50
C ARG A 89 -4.75 7.85 -18.22
N ALA A 90 -5.34 8.70 -17.38
CA ALA A 90 -6.76 8.59 -17.01
C ALA A 90 -7.68 8.75 -18.22
N VAL A 91 -7.49 9.82 -19.00
CA VAL A 91 -8.27 10.09 -20.22
C VAL A 91 -8.09 8.96 -21.24
N ALA A 92 -6.85 8.52 -21.49
CA ALA A 92 -6.57 7.46 -22.45
C ALA A 92 -7.17 6.11 -22.02
N SER A 93 -7.03 5.74 -20.74
CA SER A 93 -7.57 4.48 -20.22
C SER A 93 -9.09 4.44 -20.26
N TYR A 94 -9.76 5.56 -19.95
CA TYR A 94 -11.22 5.67 -20.05
C TYR A 94 -11.71 5.65 -21.50
N SER A 95 -11.01 6.32 -22.42
CA SER A 95 -11.30 6.24 -23.85
C SER A 95 -11.16 4.80 -24.37
N ALA A 96 -10.11 4.08 -23.97
CA ALA A 96 -9.94 2.66 -24.32
C ALA A 96 -11.00 1.74 -23.69
N LEU A 97 -11.49 2.07 -22.49
CA LEU A 97 -12.58 1.36 -21.82
C LEU A 97 -13.94 1.54 -22.55
N THR A 98 -14.23 2.75 -23.02
CA THR A 98 -15.57 3.13 -23.51
C THR A 98 -15.69 3.25 -25.03
N GLY A 99 -14.57 3.40 -25.73
CA GLY A 99 -14.52 3.76 -27.15
C GLY A 99 -14.82 5.24 -27.42
N GLU A 100 -14.99 6.09 -26.39
CA GLU A 100 -15.29 7.51 -26.56
C GLU A 100 -14.06 8.27 -27.09
N ARG A 101 -14.17 8.86 -28.29
CA ARG A 101 -13.14 9.73 -28.88
C ARG A 101 -13.22 11.17 -28.38
N THR A 102 -14.37 11.58 -27.88
CA THR A 102 -14.63 12.94 -27.42
C THR A 102 -15.17 12.89 -25.99
N ILE A 103 -14.54 13.65 -25.09
CA ILE A 103 -14.95 13.74 -23.69
C ILE A 103 -15.18 15.22 -23.38
N ALA A 104 -16.34 15.54 -22.81
CA ALA A 104 -16.77 16.93 -22.56
C ALA A 104 -16.55 17.87 -23.77
N GLY A 105 -16.82 17.38 -24.99
CA GLY A 105 -16.67 18.13 -26.24
C GLY A 105 -15.24 18.26 -26.77
N ARG A 106 -14.24 17.62 -26.15
CA ARG A 106 -12.83 17.71 -26.54
C ARG A 106 -12.32 16.42 -27.16
N ASP A 107 -11.52 16.54 -28.23
CA ASP A 107 -10.87 15.39 -28.88
C ASP A 107 -9.79 14.80 -27.95
N VAL A 108 -9.98 13.53 -27.60
CA VAL A 108 -9.09 12.80 -26.67
C VAL A 108 -7.69 12.68 -27.24
N TYR A 109 -7.54 12.43 -28.55
CA TYR A 109 -6.24 12.18 -29.15
C TYR A 109 -5.36 13.44 -29.11
N GLY A 110 -5.91 14.58 -29.49
CA GLY A 110 -5.23 15.87 -29.40
C GLY A 110 -4.87 16.22 -27.95
N MET A 111 -5.76 15.97 -26.99
CA MET A 111 -5.46 16.20 -25.57
C MET A 111 -4.32 15.33 -25.06
N VAL A 112 -4.35 14.03 -25.36
CA VAL A 112 -3.29 13.09 -24.96
C VAL A 112 -1.96 13.50 -25.59
N GLY A 113 -1.96 13.80 -26.89
CA GLY A 113 -0.79 14.26 -27.63
C GLY A 113 -0.15 15.51 -27.01
N GLN A 114 -0.96 16.54 -26.73
CA GLN A 114 -0.48 17.79 -26.14
C GLN A 114 0.01 17.60 -24.70
N ALA A 115 -0.68 16.80 -23.89
CA ALA A 115 -0.27 16.57 -22.51
C ALA A 115 1.06 15.81 -22.40
N GLY A 116 1.36 14.89 -23.31
CA GLY A 116 2.70 14.30 -23.38
C GLY A 116 3.79 15.29 -23.81
N LEU A 117 3.47 16.29 -24.64
CA LEU A 117 4.41 17.38 -24.96
C LEU A 117 4.69 18.27 -23.75
N ILE A 118 3.68 18.51 -22.90
CA ILE A 118 3.87 19.22 -21.61
C ILE A 118 4.91 18.47 -20.77
N GLU A 119 4.73 17.17 -20.58
CA GLU A 119 5.65 16.32 -19.82
C GLU A 119 7.06 16.31 -20.44
N ALA A 120 7.17 16.21 -21.77
CA ALA A 120 8.44 16.26 -22.48
C ALA A 120 9.20 17.57 -22.20
N ARG A 121 8.51 18.71 -22.34
CA ARG A 121 9.07 20.06 -22.20
C ARG A 121 9.40 20.42 -20.75
N GLN A 122 8.70 19.82 -19.78
CA GLN A 122 9.02 19.94 -18.35
C GLN A 122 10.19 19.03 -17.92
N GLY A 123 10.76 18.24 -18.85
CA GLY A 123 11.86 17.34 -18.54
C GLY A 123 11.42 16.06 -17.82
N GLY A 124 10.16 15.65 -18.00
CA GLY A 124 9.57 14.45 -17.41
C GLY A 124 10.46 13.22 -17.55
N LYS A 125 10.50 12.41 -16.48
CA LYS A 125 11.24 11.15 -16.39
C LYS A 125 10.50 10.13 -15.52
N SER A 126 10.94 8.87 -15.55
CA SER A 126 10.42 7.75 -14.76
C SER A 126 8.89 7.59 -14.81
N PHE A 127 8.15 8.08 -13.81
CA PHE A 127 6.69 7.97 -13.76
C PHE A 127 6.00 8.77 -14.87
N ALA A 128 6.51 9.96 -15.22
CA ALA A 128 5.98 10.73 -16.35
C ALA A 128 6.08 9.92 -17.66
N GLN A 129 7.23 9.27 -17.90
CA GLN A 129 7.46 8.42 -19.08
C GLN A 129 6.52 7.22 -19.06
N MET A 130 6.40 6.55 -17.91
CA MET A 130 5.53 5.40 -17.75
C MET A 130 4.07 5.73 -18.04
N TYR A 131 3.56 6.86 -17.53
CA TYR A 131 2.18 7.26 -17.76
C TYR A 131 1.93 7.72 -19.20
N SER A 132 2.87 8.43 -19.82
CA SER A 132 2.78 8.78 -21.24
C SER A 132 2.84 7.54 -22.15
N ALA A 133 3.70 6.57 -21.86
CA ALA A 133 3.76 5.30 -22.59
C ALA A 133 2.47 4.50 -22.44
N LEU A 134 1.91 4.40 -21.23
CA LEU A 134 0.62 3.74 -20.99
C LEU A 134 -0.52 4.40 -21.77
N ALA A 135 -0.55 5.73 -21.78
CA ALA A 135 -1.57 6.48 -22.49
C ALA A 135 -1.47 6.29 -24.00
N LEU A 136 -0.27 6.40 -24.58
CA LEU A 136 -0.06 6.17 -26.01
C LEU A 136 -0.43 4.74 -26.41
N ARG A 137 0.01 3.75 -25.63
CA ARG A 137 -0.29 2.33 -25.86
C ARG A 137 -1.79 2.00 -25.76
N SER A 138 -2.57 2.78 -25.02
CA SER A 138 -4.03 2.57 -24.90
C SER A 138 -4.75 2.69 -26.25
N PHE A 139 -4.12 3.32 -27.24
CA PHE A 139 -4.65 3.46 -28.61
C PHE A 139 -3.97 2.53 -29.62
N GLY A 140 -3.31 1.47 -29.14
CA GLY A 140 -2.64 0.46 -29.94
C GLY A 140 -1.13 0.63 -30.01
N THR A 141 -0.43 -0.47 -30.29
CA THR A 141 1.05 -0.50 -30.34
C THR A 141 1.61 -0.17 -31.72
N ASP A 142 0.86 -0.35 -32.80
CA ASP A 142 1.33 0.05 -34.14
C ASP A 142 1.19 1.57 -34.32
N LEU A 143 2.32 2.28 -34.21
CA LEU A 143 2.37 3.73 -34.37
C LEU A 143 1.93 4.22 -35.75
N LYS A 144 1.92 3.37 -36.79
CA LYS A 144 1.39 3.73 -38.12
C LYS A 144 -0.13 3.92 -38.10
N THR A 145 -0.81 3.25 -37.19
CA THR A 145 -2.28 3.32 -37.03
C THR A 145 -2.71 3.99 -35.73
N ASN A 146 -1.78 4.23 -34.80
CA ASN A 146 -2.08 4.86 -33.52
C ASN A 146 -2.55 6.31 -33.74
N PRO A 147 -3.81 6.65 -33.43
CA PRO A 147 -4.40 7.93 -33.77
C PRO A 147 -3.80 9.12 -33.01
N VAL A 148 -3.30 8.91 -31.78
CA VAL A 148 -2.56 9.95 -31.06
C VAL A 148 -1.26 10.24 -31.80
N TRP A 149 -0.50 9.20 -32.14
CA TRP A 149 0.77 9.34 -32.82
C TRP A 149 0.64 10.02 -34.20
N GLN A 150 -0.36 9.60 -34.97
CA GLN A 150 -0.62 10.14 -36.31
C GLN A 150 -1.12 11.60 -36.30
N ALA A 151 -1.64 12.08 -35.16
CA ALA A 151 -2.06 13.47 -35.02
C ALA A 151 -0.89 14.43 -34.71
N LEU A 152 0.26 13.91 -34.29
CA LEU A 152 1.45 14.72 -33.95
C LEU A 152 2.26 15.08 -35.21
N THR A 153 2.83 16.28 -35.24
CA THR A 153 3.82 16.65 -36.28
C THR A 153 5.11 15.85 -36.14
N PRO A 154 5.98 15.77 -37.16
CA PRO A 154 7.29 15.11 -37.04
C PRO A 154 8.15 15.63 -35.87
N GLU A 155 8.10 16.93 -35.60
CA GLU A 155 8.79 17.58 -34.48
C GLU A 155 8.21 17.15 -33.13
N GLU A 156 6.87 17.17 -33.01
CA GLU A 156 6.19 16.70 -31.80
C GLU A 156 6.43 15.20 -31.55
N GLN A 157 6.47 14.39 -32.61
CA GLN A 157 6.85 12.98 -32.51
C GLN A 157 8.30 12.82 -32.02
N ALA A 158 9.22 13.71 -32.42
CA ALA A 158 10.60 13.69 -31.91
C ALA A 158 10.66 14.04 -30.41
N GLU A 159 9.87 15.02 -29.96
CA GLU A 159 9.72 15.34 -28.52
C GLU A 159 9.15 14.15 -27.74
N TRP A 160 8.13 13.47 -28.27
CA TRP A 160 7.57 12.26 -27.66
C TRP A 160 8.57 11.11 -27.59
N ARG A 161 9.34 10.85 -28.66
CA ARG A 161 10.44 9.86 -28.62
C ARG A 161 11.46 10.22 -27.54
N ALA A 162 11.83 11.50 -27.46
CA ALA A 162 12.77 11.99 -26.46
C ALA A 162 12.21 11.89 -25.03
N LEU A 163 10.90 12.06 -24.82
CA LEU A 163 10.25 11.80 -23.52
C LEU A 163 10.32 10.32 -23.17
N LEU A 164 9.99 9.43 -24.11
CA LEU A 164 9.83 8.01 -23.80
C LEU A 164 11.16 7.27 -23.60
N ASP A 165 12.28 7.78 -24.15
CA ASP A 165 13.61 7.17 -24.01
C ASP A 165 13.98 6.75 -22.56
N PRO A 166 14.07 5.42 -22.28
CA PRO A 166 14.42 4.91 -20.96
C PRO A 166 15.81 5.35 -20.47
N SER A 167 16.71 5.75 -21.38
CA SER A 167 18.07 6.19 -21.04
C SER A 167 18.11 7.46 -20.18
N ARG A 168 17.00 8.22 -20.12
CA ARG A 168 16.86 9.41 -19.28
C ARG A 168 16.99 9.14 -17.78
N PHE A 169 16.68 7.93 -17.34
CA PHE A 169 16.77 7.55 -15.93
C PHE A 169 17.34 6.16 -15.68
N TYR A 170 17.78 5.45 -16.72
CA TYR A 170 18.54 4.20 -16.63
C TYR A 170 19.88 4.33 -17.36
N ASP A 171 20.97 4.12 -16.66
CA ASP A 171 22.31 4.09 -17.24
C ASP A 171 22.67 2.66 -17.67
N ARG A 172 22.78 2.47 -19.00
CA ARG A 172 23.16 1.19 -19.63
C ARG A 172 24.54 0.70 -19.22
N LYS A 173 25.50 1.59 -18.95
CA LYS A 173 26.87 1.19 -18.61
C LYS A 173 26.95 0.62 -17.21
N THR A 174 26.33 1.30 -16.26
CA THR A 174 26.33 0.89 -14.86
C THR A 174 25.22 -0.11 -14.54
N ARG A 175 24.21 -0.23 -15.40
CA ARG A 175 22.99 -1.04 -15.19
C ARG A 175 22.21 -0.61 -13.95
N HIS A 176 22.15 0.71 -13.74
CA HIS A 176 21.51 1.34 -12.59
C HIS A 176 20.55 2.45 -13.01
N VAL A 177 19.49 2.62 -12.20
CA VAL A 177 18.65 3.82 -12.29
C VAL A 177 19.40 5.04 -11.74
N ILE A 178 19.26 6.18 -12.41
CA ILE A 178 20.04 7.39 -12.14
C ILE A 178 19.40 8.17 -10.98
N ASN A 179 20.08 8.23 -9.83
CA ASN A 179 19.64 8.96 -8.62
C ASN A 179 18.25 8.52 -8.10
N LEU A 180 17.90 7.25 -8.26
CA LEU A 180 16.62 6.67 -7.86
C LEU A 180 16.84 5.37 -7.06
N ALA A 181 15.84 4.97 -6.28
CA ALA A 181 15.86 3.70 -5.55
C ALA A 181 15.62 2.50 -6.49
N GLU A 182 16.01 1.30 -6.06
CA GLU A 182 15.94 0.09 -6.90
C GLU A 182 14.53 -0.27 -7.37
N ASN A 183 13.49 0.10 -6.61
CA ASN A 183 12.11 -0.13 -7.04
C ASN A 183 11.76 0.54 -8.38
N TYR A 184 12.50 1.56 -8.81
CA TYR A 184 12.35 2.17 -10.13
C TYR A 184 12.79 1.26 -11.29
N PHE A 185 13.47 0.14 -11.05
CA PHE A 185 13.68 -0.87 -12.10
C PHE A 185 12.37 -1.45 -12.60
N GLY A 186 11.33 -1.53 -11.77
CA GLY A 186 9.99 -1.95 -12.19
C GLY A 186 9.34 -0.93 -13.13
N VAL A 187 9.63 0.36 -12.93
CA VAL A 187 9.20 1.44 -13.83
C VAL A 187 9.99 1.36 -15.14
N ALA A 188 11.32 1.22 -15.08
CA ALA A 188 12.18 1.08 -16.25
C ALA A 188 11.79 -0.13 -17.13
N ALA A 189 11.53 -1.29 -16.50
CA ALA A 189 11.07 -2.50 -17.17
C ALA A 189 9.77 -2.28 -17.95
N ARG A 190 8.81 -1.55 -17.38
CA ARG A 190 7.54 -1.24 -18.08
C ARG A 190 7.76 -0.29 -19.24
N VAL A 191 8.51 0.80 -19.04
CA VAL A 191 8.76 1.81 -20.10
C VAL A 191 9.46 1.14 -21.28
N VAL A 192 10.56 0.43 -21.03
CA VAL A 192 11.34 -0.22 -22.10
C VAL A 192 10.53 -1.29 -22.84
N ALA A 193 9.67 -2.05 -22.15
CA ALA A 193 8.80 -3.05 -22.78
C ALA A 193 7.73 -2.39 -23.67
N MET A 194 7.05 -1.35 -23.18
CA MET A 194 6.04 -0.62 -23.95
C MET A 194 6.65 0.07 -25.17
N ASP A 195 7.81 0.72 -25.00
CA ASP A 195 8.48 1.41 -26.09
C ASP A 195 8.94 0.44 -27.19
N TYR A 196 9.41 -0.76 -26.79
CA TYR A 196 9.78 -1.81 -27.72
C TYR A 196 8.56 -2.35 -28.49
N GLN A 197 7.44 -2.59 -27.79
CA GLN A 197 6.18 -2.99 -28.44
C GLN A 197 5.70 -1.94 -29.45
N MET A 198 5.90 -0.65 -29.15
CA MET A 198 5.54 0.45 -30.03
C MET A 198 6.56 0.71 -31.15
N GLY A 199 7.72 0.04 -31.14
CA GLY A 199 8.81 0.27 -32.10
C GLY A 199 9.51 1.63 -31.95
N ILE A 200 9.37 2.28 -30.78
CA ILE A 200 10.10 3.52 -30.45
C ILE A 200 11.57 3.20 -30.23
N ILE A 201 11.83 2.11 -29.50
CA ILE A 201 13.14 1.49 -29.41
C ILE A 201 13.11 0.15 -30.14
N THR A 202 14.23 -0.20 -30.78
CA THR A 202 14.37 -1.47 -31.51
C THR A 202 15.51 -2.34 -30.98
N ASP A 203 16.32 -1.81 -30.05
CA ASP A 203 17.44 -2.52 -29.43
C ASP A 203 16.92 -3.57 -28.44
N ARG A 204 16.75 -4.80 -28.93
CA ARG A 204 16.31 -5.94 -28.12
C ARG A 204 17.29 -6.26 -26.98
N ILE A 205 18.60 -6.07 -27.19
CA ILE A 205 19.62 -6.35 -26.18
C ILE A 205 19.44 -5.39 -25.00
N PHE A 206 19.13 -4.13 -25.27
CA PHE A 206 18.84 -3.15 -24.22
C PHE A 206 17.57 -3.50 -23.42
N VAL A 207 16.50 -3.91 -24.11
CA VAL A 207 15.26 -4.37 -23.45
C VAL A 207 15.55 -5.55 -22.53
N ASP A 208 16.24 -6.57 -23.03
CA ASP A 208 16.55 -7.76 -22.26
C ASP A 208 17.48 -7.44 -21.07
N ASP A 209 18.45 -6.53 -21.24
CA ASP A 209 19.34 -6.08 -20.16
C ASP A 209 18.58 -5.44 -18.99
N VAL A 210 17.65 -4.53 -19.29
CA VAL A 210 16.83 -3.86 -18.26
C VAL A 210 15.94 -4.87 -17.55
N LEU A 211 15.31 -5.79 -18.29
CA LEU A 211 14.44 -6.81 -17.71
C LEU A 211 15.22 -7.82 -16.84
N ASP A 212 16.42 -8.24 -17.28
CA ASP A 212 17.29 -9.11 -16.51
C ASP A 212 17.72 -8.43 -15.20
N ARG A 213 18.08 -7.13 -15.28
CA ARG A 213 18.44 -6.35 -14.11
C ARG A 213 17.27 -6.22 -13.14
N ALA A 214 16.08 -5.95 -13.65
CA ALA A 214 14.87 -5.83 -12.84
C ALA A 214 14.45 -7.17 -12.20
N ALA A 215 14.71 -8.29 -12.88
CA ALA A 215 14.37 -9.65 -12.43
C ALA A 215 15.40 -10.30 -11.49
N GLU A 216 16.53 -9.65 -11.24
CA GLU A 216 17.68 -10.23 -10.53
C GLU A 216 17.31 -10.84 -9.16
N GLN A 217 16.46 -10.15 -8.38
CA GLN A 217 16.04 -10.66 -7.06
C GLN A 217 15.24 -11.97 -7.18
N PHE A 218 14.35 -12.07 -8.18
CA PHE A 218 13.48 -13.23 -8.36
C PHE A 218 14.19 -14.41 -9.02
N THR A 219 15.05 -14.14 -10.00
CA THR A 219 15.89 -15.17 -10.64
C THR A 219 16.88 -15.82 -9.67
N ARG A 220 17.22 -15.12 -8.58
CA ARG A 220 17.99 -15.65 -7.43
C ARG A 220 17.13 -16.35 -6.36
N GLY A 221 15.85 -16.56 -6.63
CA GLY A 221 14.92 -17.28 -5.74
C GLY A 221 14.25 -16.41 -4.68
N GLY A 222 14.39 -15.08 -4.74
CA GLY A 222 13.60 -14.17 -3.91
C GLY A 222 12.12 -14.27 -4.25
N LEU A 223 11.25 -14.31 -3.25
CA LEU A 223 9.79 -14.29 -3.44
C LEU A 223 9.21 -12.88 -3.35
N TYR A 224 9.93 -11.95 -2.72
CA TYR A 224 9.56 -10.57 -2.48
C TYR A 224 10.77 -9.70 -2.84
N SER A 225 10.58 -8.61 -3.58
CA SER A 225 11.63 -7.62 -3.82
C SER A 225 11.83 -6.75 -2.59
N ASP A 226 13.10 -6.61 -2.18
CA ASP A 226 13.57 -5.57 -1.28
C ASP A 226 13.64 -4.25 -2.06
N ASP A 227 12.83 -3.27 -1.63
CA ASP A 227 12.71 -1.96 -2.27
C ASP A 227 13.98 -1.11 -2.16
N ASN A 228 14.88 -1.47 -1.22
CA ASN A 228 16.09 -0.72 -0.93
C ASN A 228 17.21 -1.70 -0.53
N ILE A 229 17.70 -2.48 -1.50
CA ILE A 229 18.73 -3.50 -1.26
C ILE A 229 19.96 -2.87 -0.56
N PRO A 230 20.56 -3.54 0.44
CA PRO A 230 20.15 -4.81 1.08
C PRO A 230 19.36 -4.62 2.39
N THR A 231 18.70 -3.48 2.58
CA THR A 231 18.15 -3.07 3.89
C THR A 231 17.00 -3.94 4.39
N GLY A 232 16.29 -4.66 3.50
CA GLY A 232 15.16 -5.52 3.83
C GLY A 232 13.83 -4.77 3.95
N ARG A 233 13.58 -3.80 3.06
CA ARG A 233 12.31 -3.07 3.02
C ARG A 233 11.31 -3.82 2.15
N TYR A 234 10.31 -4.41 2.82
CA TYR A 234 9.22 -5.14 2.19
C TYR A 234 7.87 -4.51 2.58
N ASP A 235 7.16 -4.01 1.57
CA ASP A 235 5.83 -3.41 1.66
C ASP A 235 5.03 -3.73 0.37
N ARG A 236 3.89 -3.05 0.17
CA ARG A 236 3.03 -3.24 -1.01
C ARG A 236 3.76 -3.13 -2.35
N TYR A 237 4.86 -2.37 -2.44
CA TYR A 237 5.62 -2.20 -3.68
C TYR A 237 6.26 -3.50 -4.15
N SER A 238 6.46 -4.48 -3.27
CA SER A 238 6.93 -5.81 -3.66
C SER A 238 5.98 -6.50 -4.64
N ASN A 239 4.68 -6.38 -4.37
CA ASN A 239 3.59 -6.92 -5.20
C ASN A 239 3.45 -6.16 -6.51
N GLU A 240 3.42 -4.84 -6.42
CA GLU A 240 3.36 -3.98 -7.59
C GLU A 240 4.56 -4.24 -8.53
N TYR A 241 5.76 -4.34 -7.98
CA TYR A 241 6.99 -4.60 -8.74
C TYR A 241 6.97 -5.95 -9.46
N ALA A 242 6.64 -7.05 -8.75
CA ALA A 242 6.60 -8.38 -9.34
C ALA A 242 5.55 -8.51 -10.46
N ARG A 243 4.33 -7.97 -10.24
CA ARG A 243 3.27 -7.96 -11.28
C ARG A 243 3.68 -7.15 -12.49
N ASN A 244 4.23 -5.95 -12.28
CA ASN A 244 4.66 -5.07 -13.35
C ASN A 244 5.77 -5.68 -14.20
N LEU A 245 6.75 -6.34 -13.55
CA LEU A 245 7.82 -7.02 -14.26
C LEU A 245 7.33 -8.25 -15.04
N TYR A 246 6.38 -8.99 -14.48
CA TYR A 246 5.76 -10.12 -15.20
C TYR A 246 5.02 -9.65 -16.46
N LEU A 247 4.24 -8.56 -16.36
CA LEU A 247 3.56 -7.97 -17.51
C LEU A 247 4.55 -7.44 -18.55
N ALA A 248 5.65 -6.78 -18.12
CA ALA A 248 6.69 -6.31 -19.02
C ALA A 248 7.39 -7.47 -19.74
N ALA A 249 7.67 -8.58 -19.04
CA ALA A 249 8.24 -9.79 -19.64
C ALA A 249 7.26 -10.45 -20.62
N GLU A 250 5.96 -10.51 -20.30
CA GLU A 250 4.90 -10.97 -21.19
C GLU A 250 4.85 -10.13 -22.46
N ASP A 251 4.89 -8.80 -22.32
CA ASP A 251 4.80 -7.81 -23.39
C ASP A 251 5.89 -7.99 -24.46
N VAL A 252 7.07 -8.51 -24.10
CA VAL A 252 8.20 -8.73 -25.02
C VAL A 252 8.58 -10.21 -25.21
N GLY A 253 7.74 -11.14 -24.72
CA GLY A 253 7.90 -12.58 -24.92
C GLY A 253 9.01 -13.25 -24.11
N ARG A 254 9.47 -12.66 -22.99
CA ARG A 254 10.48 -13.24 -22.08
C ARG A 254 9.90 -14.31 -21.15
N ARG A 255 9.55 -15.46 -21.74
CA ARG A 255 8.94 -16.62 -21.05
C ARG A 255 9.81 -17.18 -19.93
N ASP A 256 11.13 -17.07 -20.05
CA ASP A 256 12.09 -17.46 -19.02
C ASP A 256 11.93 -16.61 -17.75
N LEU A 257 11.77 -15.30 -17.88
CA LEU A 257 11.51 -14.40 -16.75
C LEU A 257 10.12 -14.60 -16.18
N MET A 258 9.10 -14.79 -17.03
CA MET A 258 7.75 -15.12 -16.57
C MET A 258 7.77 -16.36 -15.67
N LYS A 259 8.44 -17.44 -16.11
CA LYS A 259 8.60 -18.68 -15.34
C LYS A 259 9.36 -18.45 -14.02
N ALA A 260 10.40 -17.62 -14.03
CA ALA A 260 11.16 -17.29 -12.82
C ALA A 260 10.32 -16.49 -11.80
N LEU A 261 9.36 -15.69 -12.27
CA LEU A 261 8.47 -14.87 -11.44
C LEU A 261 7.26 -15.64 -10.88
N GLU A 262 6.89 -16.77 -11.46
CA GLU A 262 5.70 -17.52 -11.03
C GLU A 262 5.68 -17.87 -9.53
N PRO A 263 6.78 -18.36 -8.90
CA PRO A 263 6.76 -18.68 -7.48
C PRO A 263 6.53 -17.44 -6.61
N ALA A 264 7.16 -16.32 -6.99
CA ALA A 264 6.98 -15.04 -6.31
C ALA A 264 5.53 -14.57 -6.42
N LEU A 265 4.95 -14.55 -7.62
CA LEU A 265 3.56 -14.14 -7.81
C LEU A 265 2.58 -15.04 -7.04
N LYS A 266 2.75 -16.36 -7.05
CA LYS A 266 1.89 -17.27 -6.28
C LYS A 266 1.94 -16.97 -4.77
N ALA A 267 3.14 -16.78 -4.23
CA ALA A 267 3.32 -16.43 -2.82
C ALA A 267 2.69 -15.07 -2.49
N GLN A 268 2.97 -14.06 -3.32
CA GLN A 268 2.53 -12.69 -3.10
C GLN A 268 1.01 -12.51 -3.26
N MET A 269 0.38 -13.18 -4.23
CA MET A 269 -1.08 -13.14 -4.39
C MET A 269 -1.79 -13.85 -3.23
N ARG A 270 -1.21 -14.94 -2.71
CA ARG A 270 -1.75 -15.58 -1.50
C ARG A 270 -1.59 -14.69 -0.27
N THR A 271 -0.43 -14.06 -0.10
CA THR A 271 -0.21 -13.10 0.99
C THR A 271 -1.19 -11.93 0.91
N TRP A 272 -1.41 -11.34 -0.26
CA TRP A 272 -2.43 -10.30 -0.44
C TRP A 272 -3.84 -10.76 -0.07
N TRP A 273 -4.25 -11.97 -0.48
CA TRP A 273 -5.57 -12.52 -0.12
C TRP A 273 -5.75 -12.75 1.38
N ASP A 274 -4.67 -13.17 2.05
CA ASP A 274 -4.65 -13.37 3.50
C ASP A 274 -4.69 -12.03 4.26
N LEU A 275 -4.21 -10.94 3.65
CA LEU A 275 -4.23 -9.58 4.19
C LEU A 275 -5.56 -8.85 4.01
N LEU A 276 -6.31 -9.20 2.96
CA LEU A 276 -7.46 -8.43 2.51
C LEU A 276 -8.50 -8.21 3.62
N SER A 277 -8.89 -6.96 3.81
CA SER A 277 -9.94 -6.55 4.74
C SER A 277 -11.33 -6.68 4.10
N PRO A 278 -12.42 -6.81 4.88
CA PRO A 278 -13.78 -6.96 4.35
C PRO A 278 -14.28 -5.78 3.50
N ASP A 279 -13.69 -4.60 3.68
CA ASP A 279 -13.96 -3.40 2.89
C ASP A 279 -13.05 -3.26 1.66
N GLY A 280 -12.28 -4.30 1.34
CA GLY A 280 -11.39 -4.34 0.19
C GLY A 280 -10.02 -3.70 0.41
N TYR A 281 -9.66 -3.30 1.64
CA TYR A 281 -8.33 -2.77 1.92
C TYR A 281 -7.25 -3.87 1.84
N GLY A 282 -6.26 -3.70 0.95
CA GLY A 282 -5.27 -4.73 0.63
C GLY A 282 -4.11 -4.80 1.61
N TYR A 283 -3.19 -3.82 1.54
CA TYR A 283 -1.99 -3.76 2.40
C TYR A 283 -2.18 -2.72 3.52
N PRO A 284 -2.02 -3.11 4.81
CA PRO A 284 -2.20 -2.19 5.93
C PRO A 284 -0.92 -1.54 6.48
N TRP A 285 0.26 -1.81 5.92
CA TRP A 285 1.54 -1.24 6.38
C TRP A 285 2.42 -0.72 5.23
N GLY A 286 3.35 0.17 5.56
CA GLY A 286 4.31 0.75 4.62
C GLY A 286 3.91 2.09 4.02
N ARG A 287 4.45 2.39 2.83
CA ARG A 287 4.30 3.67 2.11
C ARG A 287 3.08 3.74 1.20
N SER A 288 2.65 4.96 0.87
CA SER A 288 1.55 5.23 -0.08
C SER A 288 0.30 4.42 0.27
N LEU A 289 -0.13 4.49 1.53
CA LEU A 289 -1.34 3.82 1.99
C LEU A 289 -2.57 4.72 1.78
N GLY A 290 -3.74 4.30 2.29
CA GLY A 290 -5.00 5.01 2.08
C GLY A 290 -5.65 4.60 0.76
N ALA A 291 -6.11 5.58 -0.04
CA ALA A 291 -6.83 5.32 -1.30
C ALA A 291 -6.07 4.35 -2.23
N VAL A 292 -4.74 4.46 -2.29
CA VAL A 292 -3.88 3.60 -3.11
C VAL A 292 -4.01 2.12 -2.77
N SER A 293 -4.18 1.74 -1.49
CA SER A 293 -4.29 0.33 -1.10
C SER A 293 -5.62 -0.31 -1.54
N TYR A 294 -6.69 0.48 -1.68
CA TYR A 294 -7.95 0.02 -2.30
C TYR A 294 -7.83 -0.09 -3.82
N VAL A 295 -7.14 0.86 -4.46
CA VAL A 295 -6.89 0.79 -5.90
C VAL A 295 -5.97 -0.37 -6.25
N ASP A 296 -4.99 -0.68 -5.40
CA ASP A 296 -4.14 -1.88 -5.54
C ASP A 296 -4.99 -3.15 -5.53
N THR A 297 -6.02 -3.26 -4.68
CA THR A 297 -6.98 -4.37 -4.71
C THR A 297 -7.66 -4.49 -6.08
N MET A 298 -8.10 -3.38 -6.67
CA MET A 298 -8.71 -3.38 -8.01
C MET A 298 -7.70 -3.81 -9.09
N GLU A 299 -6.47 -3.27 -9.08
CA GLU A 299 -5.42 -3.65 -10.02
C GLU A 299 -4.96 -5.11 -9.86
N ILE A 300 -4.90 -5.63 -8.63
CA ILE A 300 -4.55 -7.03 -8.35
C ILE A 300 -5.65 -7.96 -8.84
N VAL A 301 -6.92 -7.68 -8.56
CA VAL A 301 -8.02 -8.50 -9.07
C VAL A 301 -8.03 -8.50 -10.60
N SER A 302 -7.83 -7.36 -11.26
CA SER A 302 -7.74 -7.29 -12.72
C SER A 302 -6.56 -8.07 -13.29
N PHE A 303 -5.41 -8.07 -12.60
CA PHE A 303 -4.28 -8.93 -12.95
C PHE A 303 -4.65 -10.42 -12.81
N LEU A 304 -5.24 -10.81 -11.70
CA LEU A 304 -5.68 -12.19 -11.43
C LEU A 304 -6.78 -12.65 -12.39
N ALA A 305 -7.63 -11.73 -12.85
CA ALA A 305 -8.66 -11.98 -13.83
C ALA A 305 -8.04 -12.39 -15.18
N ARG A 306 -6.96 -11.71 -15.60
CA ARG A 306 -6.18 -12.07 -16.81
C ARG A 306 -5.29 -13.30 -16.64
N HIS A 307 -4.84 -13.59 -15.42
CA HIS A 307 -3.86 -14.63 -15.12
C HIS A 307 -4.40 -15.63 -14.08
N PRO A 308 -5.32 -16.53 -14.47
CA PRO A 308 -6.00 -17.45 -13.56
C PRO A 308 -5.05 -18.36 -12.75
N GLN A 309 -3.86 -18.65 -13.28
CA GLN A 309 -2.85 -19.48 -12.62
C GLN A 309 -2.31 -18.90 -11.30
N PHE A 310 -2.55 -17.61 -11.02
CA PHE A 310 -2.13 -16.94 -9.79
C PHE A 310 -3.27 -16.70 -8.80
N ARG A 311 -4.50 -17.09 -9.14
CA ARG A 311 -5.69 -16.81 -8.32
C ARG A 311 -5.63 -17.54 -6.97
N PRO A 312 -5.73 -16.80 -5.84
CA PRO A 312 -5.88 -17.41 -4.52
C PRO A 312 -7.33 -17.81 -4.21
N ALA A 313 -8.29 -17.33 -5.00
CA ALA A 313 -9.72 -17.58 -4.86
C ALA A 313 -10.43 -17.55 -6.24
N PRO A 314 -11.63 -18.14 -6.37
CA PRO A 314 -12.43 -18.05 -7.60
C PRO A 314 -12.77 -16.60 -8.00
N LEU A 315 -12.91 -16.34 -9.30
CA LEU A 315 -13.16 -15.00 -9.83
C LEU A 315 -14.40 -14.31 -9.21
N PRO A 316 -15.53 -14.97 -8.91
CA PRO A 316 -16.63 -14.32 -8.20
C PRO A 316 -16.26 -13.75 -6.82
N GLN A 317 -15.38 -14.42 -6.06
CA GLN A 317 -14.90 -13.90 -4.77
C GLN A 317 -13.91 -12.75 -4.95
N LEU A 318 -13.09 -12.81 -6.00
CA LEU A 318 -12.22 -11.68 -6.39
C LEU A 318 -13.06 -10.47 -6.85
N ALA A 319 -14.19 -10.68 -7.52
CA ALA A 319 -15.13 -9.63 -7.88
C ALA A 319 -15.76 -8.97 -6.64
N SER A 320 -16.10 -9.73 -5.60
CA SER A 320 -16.51 -9.18 -4.30
C SER A 320 -15.41 -8.28 -3.70
N ALA A 321 -14.12 -8.66 -3.83
CA ALA A 321 -13.00 -7.82 -3.38
C ALA A 321 -12.91 -6.50 -4.13
N TYR A 322 -13.02 -6.59 -5.46
CA TYR A 322 -13.02 -5.44 -6.35
C TYR A 322 -14.16 -4.48 -6.03
N CYS A 323 -15.38 -5.02 -5.82
CA CYS A 323 -16.55 -4.25 -5.46
C CYS A 323 -16.40 -3.58 -4.09
N ALA A 324 -15.91 -4.29 -3.07
CA ALA A 324 -15.71 -3.71 -1.73
C ALA A 324 -14.74 -2.52 -1.78
N ALA A 325 -13.60 -2.67 -2.47
CA ALA A 325 -12.64 -1.60 -2.67
C ALA A 325 -13.22 -0.41 -3.45
N TRP A 326 -14.00 -0.70 -4.51
CA TRP A 326 -14.72 0.31 -5.27
C TRP A 326 -15.68 1.12 -4.39
N GLN A 327 -16.53 0.45 -3.60
CA GLN A 327 -17.51 1.13 -2.75
C GLN A 327 -16.82 2.05 -1.74
N TRP A 328 -15.68 1.64 -1.17
CA TRP A 328 -14.89 2.51 -0.31
C TRP A 328 -14.39 3.74 -1.06
N LEU A 329 -13.76 3.57 -2.24
CA LEU A 329 -13.20 4.67 -3.03
C LEU A 329 -14.26 5.67 -3.47
N LYS A 330 -15.41 5.17 -3.93
CA LYS A 330 -16.57 5.99 -4.30
C LYS A 330 -17.07 6.83 -3.12
N ASN A 331 -17.13 6.23 -1.93
CA ASN A 331 -17.58 6.91 -0.71
C ASN A 331 -16.55 7.90 -0.14
N ASP A 332 -15.26 7.68 -0.41
CA ASP A 332 -14.20 8.61 -0.03
C ASP A 332 -13.99 9.76 -1.04
N TYR A 333 -14.65 9.70 -2.20
CA TYR A 333 -14.60 10.76 -3.20
C TYR A 333 -15.44 11.97 -2.78
N GLN A 334 -14.97 13.19 -3.05
CA GLN A 334 -15.69 14.42 -2.71
C GLN A 334 -16.51 14.90 -3.92
N PRO A 335 -17.82 14.60 -4.04
CA PRO A 335 -18.59 14.91 -5.25
C PRO A 335 -18.70 16.41 -5.55
N GLY A 336 -18.65 17.27 -4.53
CA GLY A 336 -18.69 18.73 -4.73
C GLY A 336 -17.36 19.34 -5.18
N ARG A 337 -16.23 18.65 -4.95
CA ARG A 337 -14.89 19.08 -5.39
C ARG A 337 -14.38 18.29 -6.60
N HIS A 338 -14.99 17.15 -6.91
CA HIS A 338 -14.52 16.20 -7.90
C HIS A 338 -13.07 15.77 -7.67
N LEU A 339 -12.73 15.50 -6.40
CA LEU A 339 -11.38 15.12 -5.96
C LEU A 339 -11.44 14.02 -4.93
N LEU A 340 -10.37 13.24 -4.81
CA LEU A 340 -10.20 12.34 -3.68
C LEU A 340 -9.99 13.12 -2.38
N ASN A 341 -10.53 12.60 -1.28
CA ASN A 341 -10.41 13.20 0.04
C ASN A 341 -9.05 12.92 0.73
N VAL A 342 -7.94 13.07 0.00
CA VAL A 342 -6.60 12.67 0.48
C VAL A 342 -6.05 13.57 1.59
N PHE A 343 -6.52 14.82 1.71
CA PHE A 343 -6.07 15.78 2.73
C PHE A 343 -7.14 16.12 3.78
N ALA A 344 -8.17 15.27 3.92
CA ALA A 344 -9.17 15.42 4.99
C ALA A 344 -8.54 15.43 6.38
N PHE A 345 -9.32 15.90 7.36
CA PHE A 345 -8.97 15.80 8.78
C PHE A 345 -8.50 14.37 9.14
N GLY A 346 -7.32 14.29 9.74
CA GLY A 346 -6.64 13.06 10.16
C GLY A 346 -6.27 12.08 9.05
N ARG A 347 -6.27 12.51 7.78
CA ARG A 347 -5.62 11.76 6.70
C ARG A 347 -4.11 11.95 6.76
N GLY A 348 -3.41 10.84 6.97
CA GLY A 348 -1.96 10.75 6.90
C GLY A 348 -1.50 10.45 5.49
N ASN A 349 -0.50 11.22 5.05
CA ASN A 349 0.19 11.00 3.78
C ASN A 349 1.68 11.07 4.02
N TYR A 350 2.44 10.40 3.17
CA TYR A 350 3.88 10.59 3.14
C TYR A 350 4.23 11.98 2.61
N SER A 351 5.37 12.50 3.04
CA SER A 351 5.88 13.83 2.79
C SER A 351 5.99 14.24 1.32
N TYR A 352 6.08 13.27 0.40
CA TYR A 352 6.06 13.53 -1.05
C TYR A 352 4.66 13.65 -1.65
N ILE A 353 3.58 13.41 -0.89
CA ILE A 353 2.19 13.63 -1.29
C ILE A 353 1.76 14.93 -0.64
N THR A 354 2.03 16.04 -1.32
CA THR A 354 1.74 17.39 -0.87
C THR A 354 0.45 17.92 -1.52
N PRO A 355 -0.14 19.03 -1.04
CA PRO A 355 -1.30 19.65 -1.69
C PRO A 355 -1.09 19.98 -3.18
N GLU A 356 0.16 20.20 -3.61
CA GLU A 356 0.53 20.39 -5.02
C GLU A 356 0.23 19.16 -5.90
N ARG A 357 0.05 17.99 -5.27
CA ARG A 357 -0.19 16.70 -5.92
C ARG A 357 -1.61 16.17 -5.70
N GLU A 358 -2.53 16.95 -5.13
CA GLU A 358 -3.93 16.52 -4.90
C GLU A 358 -4.60 16.06 -6.20
N TRP A 359 -4.45 16.87 -7.27
CA TRP A 359 -5.00 16.52 -8.58
C TRP A 359 -4.30 15.30 -9.18
N GLN A 360 -2.97 15.20 -9.06
CA GLN A 360 -2.19 14.04 -9.50
C GLN A 360 -2.64 12.74 -8.80
N GLN A 361 -2.91 12.76 -7.49
CA GLN A 361 -3.44 11.58 -6.78
C GLN A 361 -4.82 11.19 -7.32
N THR A 362 -5.69 12.19 -7.55
CA THR A 362 -7.03 11.94 -8.08
C THR A 362 -6.98 11.32 -9.48
N THR A 363 -6.20 11.90 -10.39
CA THR A 363 -6.12 11.42 -11.78
C THR A 363 -5.38 10.09 -11.88
N ASP A 364 -4.36 9.83 -11.06
CA ASP A 364 -3.72 8.50 -11.02
C ASP A 364 -4.74 7.42 -10.63
N VAL A 365 -5.53 7.65 -9.58
CA VAL A 365 -6.58 6.72 -9.15
C VAL A 365 -7.63 6.51 -10.24
N LEU A 366 -8.14 7.57 -10.87
CA LEU A 366 -9.11 7.45 -11.97
C LEU A 366 -8.54 6.64 -13.15
N GLY A 367 -7.26 6.84 -13.49
CA GLY A 367 -6.61 6.08 -14.55
C GLY A 367 -6.34 4.62 -14.19
N LYS A 368 -5.95 4.35 -12.95
CA LYS A 368 -5.82 2.98 -12.43
C LYS A 368 -7.16 2.24 -12.43
N ILE A 369 -8.23 2.88 -11.93
CA ILE A 369 -9.58 2.30 -11.95
C ILE A 369 -10.02 2.02 -13.39
N SER A 370 -9.87 2.98 -14.31
CA SER A 370 -10.27 2.79 -15.71
C SER A 370 -9.56 1.61 -16.37
N GLY A 371 -8.24 1.51 -16.22
CA GLY A 371 -7.46 0.41 -16.79
C GLY A 371 -7.75 -0.95 -16.12
N ALA A 372 -7.91 -0.96 -14.79
CA ALA A 372 -8.29 -2.16 -14.06
C ALA A 372 -9.70 -2.64 -14.48
N HIS A 373 -10.66 -1.72 -14.58
CA HIS A 373 -12.05 -2.02 -14.91
C HIS A 373 -12.19 -2.63 -16.30
N GLN A 374 -11.43 -2.14 -17.28
CA GLN A 374 -11.42 -2.73 -18.62
C GLN A 374 -11.04 -4.22 -18.61
N ALA A 375 -9.98 -4.58 -17.87
CA ALA A 375 -9.54 -5.97 -17.75
C ALA A 375 -10.53 -6.82 -16.92
N PHE A 376 -11.15 -6.22 -15.90
CA PHE A 376 -12.15 -6.87 -15.07
C PHE A 376 -13.41 -7.24 -15.88
N VAL A 377 -14.02 -6.27 -16.57
CA VAL A 377 -15.22 -6.47 -17.41
C VAL A 377 -14.99 -7.59 -18.41
N LYS A 378 -13.87 -7.53 -19.16
CA LYS A 378 -13.51 -8.54 -20.15
C LYS A 378 -13.43 -9.94 -19.55
N ALA A 379 -12.86 -10.09 -18.36
CA ALA A 379 -12.75 -11.40 -17.71
C ALA A 379 -14.10 -11.92 -17.21
N MET A 380 -14.95 -11.06 -16.66
CA MET A 380 -16.30 -11.43 -16.23
C MET A 380 -17.15 -11.91 -17.42
N GLU A 381 -17.04 -11.25 -18.57
CA GLU A 381 -17.68 -11.69 -19.82
C GLU A 381 -17.13 -13.03 -20.32
N GLN A 382 -15.80 -13.19 -20.34
CA GLN A 382 -15.13 -14.42 -20.78
C GLN A 382 -15.51 -15.64 -19.93
N GLU A 383 -15.61 -15.47 -18.61
CA GLU A 383 -16.04 -16.53 -17.68
C GLU A 383 -17.56 -16.60 -17.48
N ARG A 384 -18.33 -15.75 -18.17
CA ARG A 384 -19.80 -15.69 -18.12
C ARG A 384 -20.36 -15.51 -16.71
N ILE A 385 -19.72 -14.67 -15.90
CA ILE A 385 -20.16 -14.39 -14.52
C ILE A 385 -21.19 -13.26 -14.55
N ALA A 386 -22.48 -13.61 -14.54
CA ALA A 386 -23.58 -12.65 -14.56
C ALA A 386 -23.82 -11.94 -13.22
N SER A 387 -23.41 -12.57 -12.12
CA SER A 387 -23.51 -12.04 -10.76
C SER A 387 -22.46 -12.64 -9.85
N PHE A 388 -22.13 -11.94 -8.78
CA PHE A 388 -21.18 -12.40 -7.76
C PHE A 388 -21.67 -12.06 -6.35
N PRO A 389 -21.15 -12.70 -5.30
CA PRO A 389 -21.59 -12.44 -3.92
C PRO A 389 -21.35 -10.98 -3.51
N GLU A 390 -22.30 -10.38 -2.81
CA GLU A 390 -22.17 -9.00 -2.29
C GLU A 390 -21.07 -8.89 -1.23
N HIS A 391 -20.90 -9.94 -0.43
CA HIS A 391 -19.93 -9.97 0.65
C HIS A 391 -18.73 -10.86 0.32
N LEU A 392 -17.56 -10.34 0.68
CA LEU A 392 -16.31 -11.07 0.70
C LEU A 392 -16.37 -12.23 1.69
N ASN A 393 -16.14 -13.46 1.20
CA ASN A 393 -15.91 -14.60 2.05
C ASN A 393 -14.41 -14.86 2.20
N LEU A 394 -13.88 -14.44 3.34
CA LEU A 394 -12.45 -14.50 3.63
C LEU A 394 -12.18 -15.61 4.67
N PRO A 395 -11.40 -16.65 4.31
CA PRO A 395 -11.13 -17.75 5.23
C PRO A 395 -10.24 -17.28 6.39
N GLU A 396 -10.37 -17.96 7.53
CA GLU A 396 -9.45 -17.75 8.64
C GLU A 396 -8.00 -18.00 8.21
N VAL A 397 -7.08 -17.22 8.78
CA VAL A 397 -5.64 -17.39 8.58
C VAL A 397 -4.90 -17.12 9.88
N ALA A 398 -3.90 -17.92 10.17
CA ALA A 398 -2.92 -17.69 11.23
C ALA A 398 -1.59 -18.30 10.74
N ARG A 399 -0.70 -17.48 10.18
CA ARG A 399 0.58 -17.96 9.63
C ARG A 399 1.62 -16.86 9.54
N PHE A 400 2.90 -17.24 9.60
CA PHE A 400 4.00 -16.33 9.31
C PHE A 400 4.53 -16.55 7.89
N GLU A 401 4.64 -15.46 7.13
CA GLU A 401 5.22 -15.44 5.79
C GLU A 401 6.62 -14.81 5.85
N TYR A 402 7.66 -15.55 5.43
CA TYR A 402 9.01 -14.99 5.34
C TYR A 402 9.20 -14.23 4.03
N PHE A 403 9.62 -12.97 4.12
CA PHE A 403 10.15 -12.22 2.98
C PHE A 403 11.63 -12.54 2.76
N ARG A 404 12.36 -12.70 3.87
CA ARG A 404 13.79 -13.00 3.88
C ARG A 404 14.12 -13.91 5.07
N LYS A 405 14.92 -14.95 4.82
CA LYS A 405 15.51 -15.82 5.85
C LYS A 405 16.99 -15.50 6.05
N GLY A 406 17.60 -16.00 7.13
CA GLY A 406 19.05 -15.89 7.38
C GLY A 406 19.40 -15.06 8.61
N LYS A 407 20.46 -14.25 8.54
CA LYS A 407 21.04 -13.52 9.70
C LYS A 407 20.21 -12.35 10.23
N ARG A 408 19.30 -11.83 9.40
CA ARG A 408 18.36 -10.75 9.76
C ARG A 408 17.02 -11.05 9.09
N PRO A 409 16.28 -12.07 9.56
CA PRO A 409 15.03 -12.48 8.95
C PRO A 409 14.02 -11.32 8.93
N ALA A 410 13.15 -11.35 7.92
CA ALA A 410 12.04 -10.41 7.74
C ALA A 410 10.82 -11.17 7.22
N GLY A 411 9.64 -10.67 7.53
CA GLY A 411 8.38 -11.32 7.16
C GLY A 411 7.17 -10.62 7.75
N VAL A 412 6.02 -11.27 7.68
CA VAL A 412 4.76 -10.76 8.22
C VAL A 412 3.98 -11.89 8.87
N TRP A 413 3.44 -11.63 10.06
CA TRP A 413 2.46 -12.52 10.69
C TRP A 413 1.06 -12.09 10.31
N LEU A 414 0.30 -13.01 9.74
CA LEU A 414 -1.02 -12.79 9.17
C LEU A 414 -2.05 -13.49 10.05
N VAL A 415 -2.99 -12.73 10.61
CA VAL A 415 -4.04 -13.27 11.48
C VAL A 415 -5.40 -12.74 11.03
N ARG A 416 -6.34 -13.67 10.84
CA ARG A 416 -7.78 -13.44 10.68
C ARG A 416 -8.47 -14.60 11.40
N ARG A 417 -8.93 -14.36 12.62
CA ARG A 417 -9.61 -15.33 13.48
C ARG A 417 -10.61 -14.59 14.36
N GLY A 418 -11.90 -14.88 14.19
CA GLY A 418 -12.95 -14.10 14.85
C GLY A 418 -12.78 -12.58 14.62
N PRO A 419 -12.70 -11.75 15.69
CA PRO A 419 -12.49 -10.31 15.59
C PRO A 419 -11.03 -9.91 15.33
N LEU A 420 -10.06 -10.79 15.61
CA LEU A 420 -8.64 -10.51 15.41
C LEU A 420 -8.29 -10.57 13.93
N ARG A 421 -8.01 -9.40 13.34
CA ARG A 421 -7.63 -9.25 11.93
C ARG A 421 -6.47 -8.29 11.82
N PHE A 422 -5.27 -8.77 11.56
CA PHE A 422 -4.10 -7.91 11.46
C PHE A 422 -2.96 -8.52 10.66
N ALA A 423 -2.06 -7.65 10.23
CA ALA A 423 -0.73 -7.96 9.74
C ALA A 423 0.30 -7.38 10.70
N LEU A 424 1.23 -8.21 11.18
CA LEU A 424 2.36 -7.78 12.01
C LEU A 424 3.65 -7.94 11.21
N PRO A 425 4.12 -6.89 10.52
CA PRO A 425 5.32 -6.93 9.70
C PRO A 425 6.58 -6.81 10.57
N ILE A 426 7.57 -7.65 10.30
CA ILE A 426 8.94 -7.51 10.81
C ILE A 426 9.81 -7.21 9.60
N THR A 427 10.02 -5.92 9.33
CA THR A 427 10.61 -5.40 8.09
C THR A 427 11.38 -4.11 8.38
N THR A 428 11.97 -3.51 7.35
CA THR A 428 12.73 -2.25 7.45
C THR A 428 11.95 -1.06 6.94
N GLY A 429 11.95 0.03 7.70
CA GLY A 429 11.25 1.26 7.36
C GLY A 429 11.98 2.15 6.34
N THR A 430 11.34 3.27 5.98
CA THR A 430 12.01 4.35 5.22
C THR A 430 13.04 5.10 6.07
N LYS A 431 12.78 5.15 7.37
CA LYS A 431 13.63 5.71 8.43
C LYS A 431 13.53 4.80 9.65
N PRO A 432 14.59 4.66 10.47
CA PRO A 432 14.51 3.96 11.73
C PRO A 432 13.36 4.47 12.61
N GLY A 433 12.51 3.56 13.08
CA GLY A 433 11.42 3.90 13.99
C GLY A 433 10.16 4.49 13.35
N VAL A 434 9.98 4.42 12.03
CA VAL A 434 8.74 4.89 11.40
C VAL A 434 7.57 3.94 11.68
N ALA A 435 6.49 4.47 12.26
CA ALA A 435 5.37 3.70 12.82
C ALA A 435 4.72 2.73 11.82
N ASP A 436 4.57 3.14 10.54
CA ASP A 436 3.96 2.31 9.49
C ASP A 436 4.77 1.05 9.13
N TYR A 437 6.00 0.91 9.63
CA TYR A 437 6.86 -0.26 9.40
C TYR A 437 7.23 -0.98 10.70
N LEU A 438 6.75 -0.51 11.84
CA LEU A 438 7.04 -1.13 13.13
C LEU A 438 6.28 -2.47 13.30
N PRO A 439 6.84 -3.41 14.09
CA PRO A 439 6.21 -4.70 14.40
C PRO A 439 5.01 -4.55 15.33
N ALA A 440 3.91 -4.08 14.75
CA ALA A 440 2.63 -3.82 15.39
C ALA A 440 1.47 -4.47 14.60
N PRO A 441 0.30 -4.72 15.20
CA PRO A 441 -0.82 -5.40 14.56
C PRO A 441 -1.61 -4.46 13.63
N HIS A 442 -1.02 -4.08 12.49
CA HIS A 442 -1.66 -3.21 11.50
C HIS A 442 -2.94 -3.84 10.95
N GLY A 443 -4.02 -3.07 10.90
CA GLY A 443 -5.35 -3.56 10.49
C GLY A 443 -6.21 -4.09 11.64
N LEU A 444 -5.66 -4.25 12.86
CA LEU A 444 -6.45 -4.60 14.04
C LEU A 444 -7.57 -3.57 14.23
N PRO A 445 -8.83 -3.99 14.38
CA PRO A 445 -9.93 -3.10 14.73
C PRO A 445 -9.58 -2.21 15.93
N GLY A 446 -9.86 -0.91 15.81
CA GLY A 446 -9.52 0.07 16.85
C GLY A 446 -8.05 0.52 16.92
N TYR A 447 -7.10 -0.11 16.23
CA TYR A 447 -5.69 0.33 16.18
C TYR A 447 -5.34 0.96 14.82
N ALA A 448 -4.49 2.00 14.80
CA ALA A 448 -3.87 2.48 13.56
C ALA A 448 -2.56 3.24 13.81
N ALA A 449 -1.48 2.86 13.13
CA ALA A 449 -0.22 3.59 13.21
C ALA A 449 -0.31 4.99 12.55
N PRO A 450 0.28 6.04 13.16
CA PRO A 450 0.38 7.35 12.54
C PRO A 450 1.33 7.35 11.34
N VAL A 451 0.88 7.92 10.23
CA VAL A 451 1.61 7.85 8.96
C VAL A 451 2.89 8.68 9.01
N GLU A 452 4.00 8.05 8.64
CA GLU A 452 5.34 8.64 8.55
C GLU A 452 5.81 9.32 9.86
N GLN A 453 5.32 8.88 11.04
CA GLN A 453 5.75 9.41 12.34
C GLN A 453 6.71 8.46 13.06
N MET A 454 7.67 9.02 13.81
CA MET A 454 8.72 8.26 14.50
C MET A 454 8.34 8.00 15.96
N VAL A 455 7.38 7.09 16.19
CA VAL A 455 6.75 6.89 17.50
C VAL A 455 6.59 5.41 17.85
N PRO A 456 6.60 5.03 19.14
CA PRO A 456 6.69 3.63 19.59
C PRO A 456 5.35 2.89 19.52
N ALA A 457 4.74 2.85 18.34
CA ALA A 457 3.47 2.18 18.12
C ALA A 457 3.62 0.67 18.39
N LEU A 458 3.18 0.24 19.58
CA LEU A 458 3.29 -1.13 20.12
C LEU A 458 4.66 -1.80 20.01
N THR A 459 5.73 -0.98 19.96
CA THR A 459 7.10 -1.44 19.71
C THR A 459 8.07 -0.91 20.76
N PRO A 460 9.05 -1.70 21.22
CA PRO A 460 10.03 -1.28 22.21
C PRO A 460 10.86 -0.07 21.78
N TYR A 461 10.78 1.03 22.53
CA TYR A 461 11.69 2.18 22.44
C TYR A 461 12.44 2.35 23.75
N LEU A 462 13.75 2.53 23.65
CA LEU A 462 14.63 2.78 24.79
C LEU A 462 15.45 4.04 24.55
N GLU A 463 15.42 4.96 25.50
CA GLU A 463 16.33 6.09 25.55
C GLU A 463 17.50 5.72 26.44
N LEU A 464 18.70 5.73 25.87
CA LEU A 464 19.94 5.42 26.58
C LEU A 464 20.42 6.64 27.37
N GLU A 465 21.36 6.42 28.29
CA GLU A 465 21.97 7.48 29.11
C GLU A 465 22.57 8.61 28.28
N ASP A 466 23.16 8.30 27.13
CA ASP A 466 23.74 9.27 26.19
C ASP A 466 22.71 10.02 25.33
N GLY A 467 21.40 9.80 25.57
CA GLY A 467 20.30 10.45 24.89
C GLY A 467 19.93 9.81 23.54
N ARG A 468 20.64 8.78 23.07
CA ARG A 468 20.22 8.04 21.87
C ARG A 468 18.95 7.26 22.14
N VAL A 469 18.04 7.25 21.16
CA VAL A 469 16.84 6.42 21.18
C VAL A 469 17.05 5.24 20.24
N ILE A 470 16.89 4.03 20.79
CA ILE A 470 16.99 2.77 20.05
C ILE A 470 15.63 2.08 19.97
N VAL A 471 15.38 1.41 18.84
CA VAL A 471 14.09 0.78 18.51
C VAL A 471 14.25 -0.66 18.06
N ALA A 472 13.38 -1.54 18.55
CA ALA A 472 13.25 -2.91 18.10
C ALA A 472 12.50 -2.96 16.75
N GLY A 473 13.11 -2.38 15.72
CA GLY A 473 12.64 -2.34 14.34
C GLY A 473 13.73 -2.74 13.35
N ASP A 474 13.49 -2.47 12.06
CA ASP A 474 14.39 -2.79 10.95
C ASP A 474 14.79 -4.28 10.87
N GLY A 475 13.77 -5.14 10.70
CA GLY A 475 13.87 -6.60 10.77
C GLY A 475 14.00 -7.11 12.20
N ALA A 476 14.42 -8.36 12.39
CA ALA A 476 14.78 -8.93 13.69
C ALA A 476 16.03 -9.83 13.56
N ASP A 477 16.68 -10.16 14.67
CA ASP A 477 17.82 -11.10 14.67
C ASP A 477 17.35 -12.55 14.66
N GLU A 478 16.16 -12.79 15.20
CA GLU A 478 15.52 -14.10 15.23
C GLU A 478 14.00 -13.90 15.10
N ILE A 479 13.35 -14.79 14.34
CA ILE A 479 11.90 -14.87 14.24
C ILE A 479 11.51 -16.35 14.29
N VAL A 480 10.68 -16.70 15.26
CA VAL A 480 10.13 -18.03 15.43
C VAL A 480 8.60 -17.92 15.50
N SER A 481 7.92 -18.58 14.59
CA SER A 481 6.46 -18.75 14.65
C SER A 481 6.10 -20.13 15.17
N SER A 482 4.95 -20.24 15.85
CA SER A 482 4.41 -21.54 16.24
C SER A 482 3.91 -22.31 15.01
N ALA A 483 3.90 -23.64 15.11
CA ALA A 483 3.49 -24.51 14.00
C ALA A 483 2.03 -24.31 13.57
N ASP A 484 1.15 -23.94 14.51
CA ASP A 484 -0.26 -23.62 14.30
C ASP A 484 -0.49 -22.13 13.95
N GLY A 485 0.58 -21.32 13.90
CA GLY A 485 0.53 -19.90 13.62
C GLY A 485 -0.15 -19.04 14.68
N SER A 486 -0.47 -19.59 15.86
CA SER A 486 -1.13 -18.86 16.97
C SER A 486 -0.18 -18.01 17.81
N ALA A 487 1.13 -18.11 17.60
CA ALA A 487 2.13 -17.30 18.29
C ALA A 487 3.33 -16.93 17.41
N LEU A 488 3.94 -15.80 17.74
CA LEU A 488 5.16 -15.29 17.14
C LEU A 488 6.12 -14.82 18.23
N ARG A 489 7.39 -15.18 18.12
CA ARG A 489 8.48 -14.64 18.93
C ARG A 489 9.50 -13.99 18.02
N ALA A 490 9.90 -12.77 18.36
CA ALA A 490 10.99 -12.07 17.69
C ALA A 490 12.01 -11.53 18.69
N VAL A 491 13.28 -11.51 18.29
CA VAL A 491 14.40 -11.09 19.14
C VAL A 491 15.24 -10.03 18.44
N TRP A 492 15.56 -8.97 19.16
CA TRP A 492 16.46 -7.89 18.78
C TRP A 492 17.63 -7.81 19.74
N LYS A 493 18.80 -8.23 19.29
CA LYS A 493 20.11 -7.96 19.89
C LYS A 493 20.71 -6.71 19.27
N ARG A 494 20.44 -6.50 17.98
CA ARG A 494 20.80 -5.32 17.20
C ARG A 494 19.58 -4.44 17.00
N TRP A 495 19.76 -3.16 17.27
CA TRP A 495 18.70 -2.15 17.34
C TRP A 495 18.89 -1.08 16.28
N ALA A 496 17.78 -0.58 15.73
CA ALA A 496 17.79 0.61 14.90
C ALA A 496 17.94 1.85 15.79
N VAL A 497 18.55 2.92 15.27
CA VAL A 497 18.76 4.17 16.02
C VAL A 497 17.95 5.29 15.38
N LEU A 498 17.11 5.97 16.16
CA LEU A 498 16.36 7.13 15.67
C LEU A 498 17.32 8.21 15.13
N GLY A 499 17.02 8.72 13.94
CA GLY A 499 17.85 9.70 13.24
C GLY A 499 19.01 9.11 12.42
N ALA A 500 19.28 7.81 12.51
CA ALA A 500 20.28 7.14 11.68
C ALA A 500 19.73 6.76 10.29
N LYS A 501 20.57 6.15 9.45
CA LYS A 501 20.14 5.63 8.14
C LYS A 501 19.31 4.36 8.32
N SER A 502 18.34 4.15 7.45
CA SER A 502 17.54 2.92 7.40
C SER A 502 18.44 1.68 7.26
N GLY A 503 18.19 0.66 8.07
CA GLY A 503 19.01 -0.57 8.11
C GLY A 503 20.33 -0.44 8.86
N GLU A 504 20.69 0.73 9.37
CA GLU A 504 21.84 0.92 10.26
C GLU A 504 21.48 0.46 11.67
N LEU A 505 22.27 -0.47 12.22
CA LEU A 505 22.00 -1.12 13.49
C LEU A 505 23.18 -1.03 14.44
N ILE A 506 22.91 -0.99 15.74
CA ILE A 506 23.92 -1.07 16.80
C ILE A 506 23.63 -2.24 17.74
N ASP A 507 24.66 -2.79 18.39
CA ASP A 507 24.53 -3.72 19.52
C ASP A 507 24.92 -2.99 20.82
N PRO A 508 23.94 -2.53 21.60
CA PRO A 508 24.19 -1.85 22.87
C PRO A 508 24.48 -2.83 24.02
N GLY A 509 24.46 -4.15 23.79
CA GLY A 509 24.42 -5.16 24.84
C GLY A 509 23.06 -5.24 25.54
N ILE A 510 21.99 -4.85 24.85
CA ILE A 510 20.60 -4.96 25.31
C ILE A 510 19.85 -5.82 24.30
N THR A 511 19.08 -6.79 24.78
CA THR A 511 18.22 -7.66 23.99
C THR A 511 16.77 -7.38 24.31
N ALA A 512 15.94 -7.15 23.29
CA ALA A 512 14.49 -7.23 23.39
C ALA A 512 14.01 -8.57 22.82
N GLN A 513 13.21 -9.28 23.60
CA GLN A 513 12.43 -10.41 23.13
C GLN A 513 10.97 -10.03 23.25
N VAL A 514 10.24 -10.12 22.13
CA VAL A 514 8.79 -9.88 22.11
C VAL A 514 8.10 -11.15 21.64
N GLU A 515 7.14 -11.60 22.43
CA GLU A 515 6.26 -12.74 22.17
C GLU A 515 4.84 -12.22 21.99
N TRP A 516 4.21 -12.58 20.88
CA TRP A 516 2.79 -12.39 20.66
C TRP A 516 2.08 -13.73 20.63
N LYS A 517 0.89 -13.81 21.23
CA LYS A 517 0.09 -15.02 21.28
C LYS A 517 -1.40 -14.69 21.16
N LEU A 518 -2.11 -15.49 20.37
CA LEU A 518 -3.57 -15.43 20.28
C LEU A 518 -4.18 -16.21 21.46
N GLU A 519 -5.03 -15.56 22.24
CA GLU A 519 -5.77 -16.15 23.36
C GLU A 519 -7.25 -15.77 23.25
N GLY A 520 -8.05 -16.66 22.64
CA GLY A 520 -9.44 -16.34 22.30
C GLY A 520 -9.50 -15.17 21.30
N ASP A 521 -10.21 -14.12 21.71
CA ASP A 521 -10.36 -12.86 20.96
C ASP A 521 -9.31 -11.80 21.35
N SER A 522 -8.29 -12.20 22.11
CA SER A 522 -7.20 -11.33 22.55
C SER A 522 -5.87 -11.63 21.87
N LEU A 523 -5.09 -10.58 21.66
CA LEU A 523 -3.67 -10.61 21.32
C LEU A 523 -2.85 -10.28 22.57
N VAL A 524 -2.15 -11.28 23.12
CA VAL A 524 -1.24 -11.08 24.25
C VAL A 524 0.15 -10.75 23.74
N ARG A 525 0.74 -9.67 24.21
CA ARG A 525 2.11 -9.23 23.92
C ARG A 525 2.95 -9.27 25.20
N ARG A 526 3.92 -10.19 25.26
CA ARG A 526 4.92 -10.22 26.33
C ARG A 526 6.24 -9.70 25.81
N GLU A 527 6.84 -8.80 26.55
CA GLU A 527 8.13 -8.20 26.26
C GLU A 527 9.11 -8.46 27.40
N THR A 528 10.32 -8.87 27.04
CA THR A 528 11.42 -9.07 27.98
C THR A 528 12.64 -8.29 27.50
N ILE A 529 13.12 -7.37 28.33
CA ILE A 529 14.36 -6.61 28.09
C ILE A 529 15.46 -7.17 28.98
N THR A 530 16.56 -7.61 28.36
CA THR A 530 17.72 -8.18 29.06
C THR A 530 18.99 -7.46 28.64
N ALA A 531 19.79 -7.02 29.61
CA ALA A 531 21.10 -6.43 29.34
C ALA A 531 22.22 -7.45 29.63
N SER A 532 23.14 -7.65 28.68
CA SER A 532 24.31 -8.54 28.83
C SER A 532 25.45 -7.89 29.60
N LYS A 533 25.42 -6.57 29.73
CA LYS A 533 26.32 -5.74 30.54
C LYS A 533 25.49 -4.66 31.25
N PRO A 534 26.00 -4.02 32.32
CA PRO A 534 25.32 -2.88 32.92
C PRO A 534 24.98 -1.83 31.86
N ALA A 535 23.69 -1.51 31.74
CA ALA A 535 23.18 -0.49 30.83
C ALA A 535 22.27 0.46 31.60
N ALA A 536 22.42 1.76 31.36
CA ALA A 536 21.54 2.79 31.89
C ALA A 536 20.52 3.16 30.82
N VAL A 537 19.24 2.94 31.16
CA VAL A 537 18.08 3.28 30.35
C VAL A 537 17.38 4.44 31.07
N ARG A 538 17.26 5.58 30.40
CA ARG A 538 16.59 6.77 30.93
C ARG A 538 15.08 6.64 30.86
N ARG A 539 14.58 6.03 29.79
CA ARG A 539 13.16 5.89 29.52
C ARG A 539 12.91 4.64 28.68
N PHE A 540 11.86 3.92 29.04
CA PHE A 540 11.26 2.88 28.19
C PHE A 540 9.80 3.24 27.97
N TRP A 541 9.33 3.28 26.73
CA TRP A 541 7.95 3.69 26.48
C TRP A 541 7.36 3.03 25.24
N MET A 542 6.03 2.98 25.25
CA MET A 542 5.17 2.43 24.22
C MET A 542 3.92 3.28 24.08
N ILE A 543 3.37 3.34 22.87
CA ILE A 543 2.04 3.91 22.65
C ILE A 543 1.14 2.90 21.95
N VAL A 544 -0.16 2.99 22.22
CA VAL A 544 -1.24 2.32 21.50
C VAL A 544 -2.05 3.41 20.77
N PRO A 545 -1.71 3.70 19.50
CA PRO A 545 -2.48 4.61 18.69
C PRO A 545 -3.84 3.99 18.36
N THR A 546 -4.91 4.65 18.75
CA THR A 546 -6.27 4.15 18.65
C THR A 546 -7.09 4.92 17.63
N ARG A 547 -8.01 4.22 16.96
CA ARG A 547 -9.06 4.79 16.10
C ARG A 547 -10.37 5.03 16.85
N GLY A 548 -10.42 4.72 18.14
CA GLY A 548 -11.59 4.98 18.96
C GLY A 548 -11.76 6.47 19.19
N ASP A 549 -12.97 6.97 18.91
CA ASP A 549 -13.37 8.36 19.11
C ASP A 549 -14.01 8.60 20.48
N HIS A 550 -14.27 7.51 21.22
CA HIS A 550 -14.70 7.51 22.61
C HIS A 550 -13.79 6.58 23.42
N ASN A 551 -13.52 6.97 24.66
CA ASN A 551 -12.76 6.16 25.60
C ASN A 551 -13.51 5.99 26.93
N ASP A 552 -13.36 4.83 27.53
CA ASP A 552 -13.76 4.53 28.90
C ASP A 552 -12.58 3.92 29.65
N ILE A 553 -12.42 4.26 30.93
CA ILE A 553 -11.36 3.74 31.78
C ILE A 553 -12.03 3.05 32.96
N SER A 554 -11.78 1.75 33.10
CA SER A 554 -12.28 0.96 34.21
C SER A 554 -11.14 0.33 35.02
N LEU A 555 -11.47 -0.14 36.23
CA LEU A 555 -10.56 -0.90 37.08
C LEU A 555 -11.21 -2.25 37.38
N GLU A 556 -10.60 -3.33 36.90
CA GLU A 556 -11.05 -4.70 37.14
C GLU A 556 -9.91 -5.51 37.77
N ASP A 557 -10.19 -6.17 38.91
CA ASP A 557 -9.20 -6.95 39.67
C ASP A 557 -7.89 -6.20 39.97
N GLY A 558 -7.96 -4.88 40.16
CA GLY A 558 -6.81 -4.02 40.41
C GLY A 558 -6.01 -3.64 39.17
N HIS A 559 -6.48 -3.99 37.97
CA HIS A 559 -5.90 -3.61 36.71
C HIS A 559 -6.69 -2.51 36.01
N ARG A 560 -5.98 -1.51 35.48
CA ARG A 560 -6.55 -0.48 34.59
C ARG A 560 -6.82 -1.09 33.22
N ILE A 561 -8.04 -0.88 32.73
CA ILE A 561 -8.49 -1.26 31.39
C ILE A 561 -8.91 0.02 30.68
N ASP A 562 -8.29 0.29 29.54
CA ASP A 562 -8.63 1.41 28.68
C ASP A 562 -9.37 0.85 27.46
N ARG A 563 -10.64 1.22 27.34
CA ARG A 563 -11.51 0.80 26.24
C ARG A 563 -11.68 1.93 25.24
N PHE A 564 -11.48 1.62 23.97
CA PHE A 564 -11.62 2.55 22.85
C PHE A 564 -12.66 2.04 21.87
N ASP A 565 -13.78 2.75 21.75
CA ASP A 565 -14.88 2.38 20.85
C ASP A 565 -14.74 3.12 19.50
N SER A 566 -14.92 2.39 18.39
CA SER A 566 -14.88 2.93 17.03
C SER A 566 -15.95 2.29 16.16
N ALA A 567 -16.18 2.85 14.96
CA ALA A 567 -17.07 2.25 13.96
C ALA A 567 -16.62 0.85 13.47
N GLU A 568 -15.37 0.46 13.72
CA GLU A 568 -14.85 -0.87 13.35
C GLU A 568 -14.88 -1.88 14.50
N GLY A 569 -15.29 -1.45 15.70
CA GLY A 569 -15.31 -2.25 16.92
C GLY A 569 -14.59 -1.58 18.09
N SER A 570 -14.52 -2.30 19.20
CA SER A 570 -13.92 -1.85 20.47
C SER A 570 -12.55 -2.48 20.68
N LEU A 571 -11.55 -1.67 21.02
CA LEU A 571 -10.22 -2.12 21.44
C LEU A 571 -10.05 -1.88 22.94
N GLU A 572 -9.78 -2.95 23.68
CA GLU A 572 -9.42 -2.87 25.10
C GLU A 572 -7.91 -3.09 25.26
N VAL A 573 -7.31 -2.21 26.04
CA VAL A 573 -5.88 -2.22 26.36
C VAL A 573 -5.72 -2.38 27.86
N LEU A 574 -4.89 -3.34 28.26
CA LEU A 574 -4.69 -3.72 29.65
C LEU A 574 -3.23 -4.15 29.87
N VAL A 575 -2.58 -3.62 30.90
CA VAL A 575 -1.31 -4.16 31.39
C VAL A 575 -1.57 -5.22 32.45
N LYS A 576 -1.44 -6.50 32.07
CA LYS A 576 -1.61 -7.64 33.00
C LYS A 576 -0.51 -7.70 34.06
N GLN A 577 0.73 -7.42 33.68
CA GLN A 577 1.86 -7.54 34.60
C GLN A 577 3.02 -6.66 34.15
N SER A 578 3.69 -6.02 35.11
CA SER A 578 4.95 -5.30 34.88
C SER A 578 5.90 -5.48 36.05
N ASN A 579 7.19 -5.68 35.75
CA ASN A 579 8.26 -5.59 36.76
C ASN A 579 8.78 -4.15 36.94
N TRP A 580 8.17 -3.20 36.24
CA TRP A 580 8.47 -1.78 36.30
C TRP A 580 7.28 -0.98 36.84
N PRO A 581 7.51 0.11 37.59
CA PRO A 581 6.47 1.11 37.76
C PRO A 581 6.10 1.66 36.38
N ILE A 582 4.80 1.78 36.10
CA ILE A 582 4.30 2.25 34.80
C ILE A 582 3.42 3.46 35.06
N GLN A 583 3.65 4.49 34.26
CA GLN A 583 2.76 5.63 34.14
C GLN A 583 1.99 5.47 32.83
N ILE A 584 0.66 5.55 32.91
CA ILE A 584 -0.24 5.42 31.76
C ILE A 584 -0.95 6.76 31.57
N GLU A 585 -0.79 7.34 30.38
CA GLU A 585 -1.35 8.63 29.98
C GLU A 585 -2.15 8.47 28.70
N LEU A 586 -3.24 9.23 28.58
CA LEU A 586 -4.08 9.25 27.38
C LEU A 586 -4.07 10.66 26.80
N ASP A 587 -3.66 10.78 25.54
CA ASP A 587 -3.62 12.03 24.81
C ASP A 587 -4.59 12.04 23.62
N ALA A 588 -5.38 13.10 23.51
CA ALA A 588 -6.15 13.39 22.31
C ALA A 588 -5.27 14.06 21.25
N THR A 589 -5.16 13.46 20.07
CA THR A 589 -4.18 13.91 19.05
C THR A 589 -4.70 15.06 18.17
N GLY A 590 -6.03 15.19 18.02
CA GLY A 590 -6.63 16.08 17.03
C GLY A 590 -6.13 15.82 15.60
N ASN A 591 -5.88 16.89 14.83
CA ASN A 591 -5.31 16.81 13.47
C ASN A 591 -3.78 16.99 13.45
N THR A 592 -3.10 16.76 14.57
CA THR A 592 -1.63 16.83 14.64
C THR A 592 -1.02 15.69 13.80
N PRO A 593 0.29 15.71 13.49
CA PRO A 593 0.94 14.60 12.78
C PRO A 593 0.68 13.21 13.40
N MET A 594 0.50 13.16 14.71
CA MET A 594 0.18 11.94 15.46
C MET A 594 -1.26 11.45 15.28
N GLY A 595 -2.18 12.36 14.94
CA GLY A 595 -3.59 12.05 14.70
C GLY A 595 -3.90 11.61 13.26
N LYS A 596 -2.87 11.46 12.43
CA LYS A 596 -3.00 11.21 10.99
C LYS A 596 -2.75 9.74 10.63
N GLY A 597 -3.83 9.00 10.37
CA GLY A 597 -3.78 7.60 9.95
C GLY A 597 -3.95 7.41 8.45
N SER A 598 -3.62 6.21 7.95
CA SER A 598 -3.70 5.89 6.51
C SER A 598 -5.14 5.87 5.99
N ARG A 599 -6.08 5.39 6.81
CA ARG A 599 -7.50 5.28 6.44
C ARG A 599 -8.34 6.44 6.96
N ARG A 600 -8.13 6.88 8.20
CA ARG A 600 -8.86 7.96 8.88
C ARG A 600 -8.00 8.51 10.01
N TYR A 601 -8.55 9.50 10.72
CA TYR A 601 -7.98 10.09 11.92
C TYR A 601 -7.74 9.06 13.05
N ILE A 602 -6.77 9.34 13.91
CA ILE A 602 -6.36 8.55 15.07
C ILE A 602 -6.67 9.40 16.30
N PRO A 603 -7.86 9.33 16.92
CA PRO A 603 -8.31 10.34 17.89
C PRO A 603 -7.49 10.36 19.18
N GLY A 604 -6.97 9.21 19.60
CA GLY A 604 -6.28 9.04 20.88
C GLY A 604 -4.96 8.29 20.77
N LEU A 605 -4.07 8.53 21.73
CA LEU A 605 -2.88 7.74 22.02
C LEU A 605 -2.91 7.32 23.48
N ASP A 606 -2.94 6.02 23.73
CA ASP A 606 -2.73 5.48 25.08
C ASP A 606 -1.25 5.14 25.25
N GLY A 607 -0.55 5.92 26.07
CA GLY A 607 0.89 5.84 26.29
C GLY A 607 1.23 5.18 27.61
N ALA A 608 2.09 4.17 27.58
CA ALA A 608 2.69 3.58 28.78
C ALA A 608 4.19 3.92 28.82
N THR A 609 4.63 4.56 29.91
CA THR A 609 6.03 4.95 30.13
C THR A 609 6.54 4.36 31.43
N VAL A 610 7.81 3.93 31.43
CA VAL A 610 8.59 3.43 32.56
C VAL A 610 9.80 4.32 32.80
#